data_AF-A0A4D6FRT8-F1
#
_entry.id   AF-A0A4D6FRT8-F1
#
_cell.length_a   1.000
_cell.length_b   1.000
_cell.length_c   1.000
_cell.angle_alpha   90.00
_cell.angle_beta   90.00
_cell.angle_gamma   90.00
#
_symmetry.space_group_name_H-M   'P 1'
#
loop_
_entity.id
_entity.type
_entity.pdbx_description
1 polymer ?
#
loop_
_entity_poly.entity_id
_entity_poly.type
_entity_poly.pdbx_seq_one_letter_code
_entity_poly.pdbx_strand_id
1 'polypeptide(L)'
;MVWEGGIEPNGTEGKNFYIPMSNRTGIVRSPFEYQQYYMVDPMIYKLLAFYMFFLICTGTPINGLTLFVTAQNKKLRQPLNYILVNLAVAGLVMCAFGFTITFTSAINGYFILGATFCAIEGFMATLGGEVALWSLVVLAVERYIVVCKPMGSFKFTGTHAAVGVAFTW
;
A
#
# COMPACT_ATOMS: atom_id res chain seq x y z
N MET A 1 17.34 -30.17 7.91
CA MET A 1 17.18 -29.21 6.80
C MET A 1 18.41 -28.33 6.77
N VAL A 2 19.20 -28.44 5.72
CA VAL A 2 20.42 -27.65 5.52
C VAL A 2 20.00 -26.28 5.00
N TRP A 3 20.45 -25.22 5.66
CA TRP A 3 20.20 -23.84 5.25
C TRP A 3 21.13 -23.51 4.07
N GLU A 4 20.58 -23.24 2.88
CA GLU A 4 21.31 -22.98 1.63
C GLU A 4 21.79 -21.51 1.47
N GLY A 5 21.66 -20.69 2.52
CA GLY A 5 22.06 -19.28 2.48
C GLY A 5 23.55 -19.06 2.69
N GLY A 6 24.08 -17.94 2.17
CA GLY A 6 25.43 -17.47 2.50
C GLY A 6 25.41 -16.75 3.85
N ILE A 7 26.33 -17.08 4.77
CA ILE A 7 26.45 -16.36 6.04
C ILE A 7 27.12 -15.01 5.77
N GLU A 8 26.33 -13.93 5.76
CA GLU A 8 26.87 -12.58 5.84
C GLU A 8 27.11 -12.19 7.31
N PRO A 9 28.18 -11.44 7.63
CA PRO A 9 28.49 -11.11 9.02
C PRO A 9 27.37 -10.33 9.74
N ASN A 10 26.51 -9.63 9.00
CA ASN A 10 25.48 -8.73 9.52
C ASN A 10 24.02 -9.19 9.26
N GLY A 11 23.81 -10.29 8.53
CA GLY A 11 22.49 -10.71 8.09
C GLY A 11 22.42 -12.16 7.65
N THR A 12 21.21 -12.64 7.41
CA THR A 12 20.93 -14.02 7.02
C THR A 12 20.11 -14.01 5.74
N GLU A 13 20.77 -14.28 4.61
CA GLU A 13 20.13 -14.33 3.30
C GLU A 13 19.57 -15.74 3.03
N GLY A 14 18.30 -15.82 2.64
CA GLY A 14 17.66 -17.03 2.15
C GLY A 14 17.17 -16.86 0.72
N LYS A 15 16.67 -17.93 0.11
CA LYS A 15 16.26 -17.94 -1.31
C LYS A 15 15.29 -16.81 -1.72
N ASN A 16 14.39 -16.40 -0.82
CA ASN A 16 13.33 -15.41 -1.10
C ASN A 16 13.22 -14.34 0.01
N PHE A 17 14.20 -14.23 0.89
CA PHE A 17 14.13 -13.32 2.03
C PHE A 17 15.52 -12.93 2.52
N TYR A 18 15.59 -11.79 3.18
CA TYR A 18 16.78 -11.36 3.92
C TYR A 18 16.37 -10.98 5.34
N ILE A 19 16.99 -11.60 6.34
CA ILE A 19 16.76 -11.28 7.74
C ILE A 19 17.93 -10.43 8.25
N PRO A 20 17.69 -9.22 8.78
CA PRO A 20 18.74 -8.32 9.25
C PRO A 20 19.25 -8.72 10.64
N MET A 21 19.61 -9.99 10.81
CA MET A 21 20.19 -10.57 12.02
C MET A 21 21.20 -11.65 11.62
N SER A 22 22.34 -11.67 12.29
CA SER A 22 23.37 -12.70 12.09
C SER A 22 22.93 -14.06 12.66
N ASN A 23 23.08 -15.14 11.89
CA ASN A 23 22.73 -16.50 12.32
C ASN A 23 23.84 -17.22 13.12
N ARG A 24 24.77 -16.50 13.77
CA ARG A 24 25.85 -17.12 14.57
C ARG A 24 25.32 -18.01 15.70
N THR A 25 24.17 -17.68 16.26
CA THR A 25 23.50 -18.43 17.33
C THR A 25 22.66 -19.60 16.81
N GLY A 26 22.47 -19.71 15.49
CA GLY A 26 21.66 -20.77 14.88
C GLY A 26 20.15 -20.65 15.14
N ILE A 27 19.66 -19.49 15.61
CA ILE A 27 18.24 -19.27 15.93
C ILE A 27 17.42 -18.72 14.76
N VAL A 28 18.06 -18.21 13.70
CA VAL A 28 17.37 -17.55 12.59
C VAL A 28 16.61 -18.58 11.77
N ARG A 29 15.36 -18.28 11.42
CA ARG A 29 14.44 -19.17 10.71
C ARG A 29 13.69 -18.42 9.62
N SER A 30 13.24 -19.17 8.61
CA SER A 30 12.44 -18.62 7.50
C SER A 30 11.24 -17.81 8.01
N PRO A 31 11.01 -16.58 7.51
CA PRO A 31 9.88 -15.74 7.89
C PRO A 31 8.55 -16.25 7.30
N PHE A 32 8.60 -17.27 6.45
CA PHE A 32 7.43 -17.90 5.84
C PHE A 32 6.97 -19.16 6.57
N GLU A 33 7.79 -19.68 7.49
CA GLU A 33 7.54 -20.96 8.17
C GLU A 33 7.48 -20.83 9.69
N TYR A 34 8.23 -19.88 10.28
CA TYR A 34 8.39 -19.78 11.73
C TYR A 34 8.22 -18.35 12.23
N GLN A 35 7.72 -18.22 13.47
CA GLN A 35 7.60 -16.93 14.17
C GLN A 35 8.96 -16.23 14.31
N GLN A 36 8.94 -14.91 14.19
CA GLN A 36 10.15 -14.08 14.17
C GLN A 36 10.41 -13.34 15.51
N TYR A 37 9.90 -13.88 16.62
CA TYR A 37 10.01 -13.27 17.96
C TYR A 37 11.45 -13.18 18.51
N TYR A 38 12.41 -13.83 17.86
CA TYR A 38 13.82 -13.65 18.19
C TYR A 38 14.39 -12.31 17.69
N MET A 39 13.73 -11.64 16.74
CA MET A 39 14.15 -10.32 16.26
C MET A 39 13.68 -9.20 17.18
N VAL A 40 12.42 -9.30 17.65
CA VAL A 40 11.73 -8.24 18.37
C VAL A 40 10.71 -8.85 19.33
N ASP A 41 10.49 -8.18 20.47
CA ASP A 41 9.48 -8.56 21.46
C ASP A 41 8.09 -8.79 20.82
N PRO A 42 7.37 -9.88 21.17
CA PRO A 42 6.03 -10.16 20.65
C PRO A 42 5.00 -9.02 20.82
N MET A 43 5.19 -8.14 21.80
CA MET A 43 4.33 -6.96 22.01
C MET A 43 4.39 -6.00 20.83
N ILE A 44 5.55 -5.83 20.17
CA ILE A 44 5.67 -4.93 19.01
C ILE A 44 4.89 -5.47 17.82
N TYR A 45 4.89 -6.79 17.60
CA TYR A 45 4.05 -7.43 16.58
C TYR A 45 2.55 -7.18 16.85
N LYS A 46 2.13 -7.27 18.13
CA LYS A 46 0.75 -6.96 18.52
C LYS A 46 0.40 -5.48 18.33
N LEU A 47 1.33 -4.57 18.62
CA LEU A 47 1.15 -3.13 18.36
C LEU A 47 1.03 -2.84 16.87
N LEU A 48 1.84 -3.49 16.03
CA LEU A 48 1.73 -3.41 14.58
C LEU A 48 0.37 -3.93 14.09
N ALA A 49 -0.08 -5.09 14.61
CA ALA A 49 -1.40 -5.62 14.27
C ALA A 49 -2.53 -4.66 14.68
N PHE A 50 -2.46 -4.08 15.88
CA PHE A 50 -3.43 -3.07 16.32
C PHE A 50 -3.44 -1.84 15.41
N TYR A 51 -2.26 -1.35 15.03
CA TYR A 51 -2.13 -0.22 14.11
C TYR A 51 -2.72 -0.52 12.73
N MET A 52 -2.40 -1.68 12.15
CA MET A 52 -2.94 -2.10 10.85
C MET A 52 -4.47 -2.26 10.90
N PHE A 53 -5.00 -2.83 12.00
CA PHE A 53 -6.44 -2.91 12.21
C PHE A 53 -7.09 -1.53 12.27
N PHE A 54 -6.50 -0.59 13.02
CA PHE A 54 -6.96 0.80 13.06
C PHE A 54 -6.98 1.45 11.67
N LEU A 55 -5.92 1.24 10.85
CA LEU A 55 -5.87 1.73 9.47
C LEU A 55 -6.98 1.13 8.60
N ILE A 56 -7.29 -0.16 8.74
CA ILE A 56 -8.39 -0.80 7.99
C ILE A 56 -9.74 -0.20 8.41
N CYS A 57 -9.97 -0.09 9.72
CA CYS A 57 -11.22 0.43 10.29
C CYS A 57 -11.49 1.89 9.96
N THR A 58 -10.44 2.71 9.75
CA THR A 58 -10.59 4.13 9.40
C THR A 58 -10.47 4.36 7.90
N GLY A 59 -9.51 3.73 7.25
CA GLY A 59 -9.24 3.86 5.82
C GLY A 59 -10.37 3.30 4.95
N THR A 60 -10.96 2.16 5.30
CA THR A 60 -12.04 1.57 4.49
C THR A 60 -13.28 2.47 4.48
N PRO A 61 -13.81 2.96 5.63
CA PRO A 61 -14.93 3.88 5.62
C PRO A 61 -14.63 5.21 4.96
N ILE A 62 -13.44 5.79 5.17
CA ILE A 62 -13.09 7.09 4.55
C ILE A 62 -13.10 6.98 3.03
N ASN A 63 -12.42 5.98 2.46
CA ASN A 63 -12.37 5.80 1.02
C ASN A 63 -13.72 5.36 0.45
N GLY A 64 -14.43 4.46 1.14
CA GLY A 64 -15.77 4.01 0.76
C GLY A 64 -16.80 5.14 0.76
N LEU A 65 -16.78 6.01 1.78
CA LEU A 65 -17.64 7.19 1.84
C LEU A 65 -17.31 8.20 0.74
N THR A 66 -16.03 8.42 0.43
CA THR A 66 -15.63 9.27 -0.71
C THR A 66 -16.26 8.77 -2.02
N LEU A 67 -16.21 7.46 -2.29
CA LEU A 67 -16.84 6.87 -3.48
C LEU A 67 -18.36 7.00 -3.43
N PHE A 68 -18.98 6.67 -2.29
CA PHE A 68 -20.43 6.71 -2.11
C PHE A 68 -20.99 8.13 -2.29
N VAL A 69 -20.41 9.13 -1.61
CA VAL A 69 -20.84 10.52 -1.67
C VAL A 69 -20.65 11.09 -3.07
N THR A 70 -19.54 10.76 -3.75
CA THR A 70 -19.31 11.20 -5.14
C THR A 70 -20.30 10.57 -6.11
N ALA A 71 -20.65 9.30 -5.90
CA ALA A 71 -21.65 8.62 -6.72
C ALA A 71 -23.05 9.21 -6.53
N GLN A 72 -23.47 9.51 -5.29
CA GLN A 72 -24.79 10.07 -5.00
C GLN A 72 -24.96 11.51 -5.53
N ASN A 73 -23.92 12.33 -5.43
CA ASN A 73 -24.02 13.76 -5.72
C ASN A 73 -23.58 14.09 -7.15
N LYS A 74 -24.53 14.29 -8.08
CA LYS A 74 -24.23 14.69 -9.47
C LYS A 74 -23.36 15.95 -9.56
N LYS A 75 -23.50 16.90 -8.63
CA LYS A 75 -22.69 18.12 -8.56
C LYS A 75 -21.20 17.84 -8.35
N LEU A 76 -20.86 16.73 -7.69
CA LEU A 76 -19.49 16.29 -7.44
C LEU A 76 -18.89 15.51 -8.61
N ARG A 77 -19.59 15.31 -9.73
CA ARG A 77 -19.03 14.60 -10.89
C ARG A 77 -18.29 15.55 -11.84
N GLN A 78 -17.45 16.40 -11.26
CA GLN A 78 -16.57 17.31 -11.99
C GLN A 78 -15.22 16.63 -12.25
N PRO A 79 -14.48 17.03 -13.31
CA PRO A 79 -13.19 16.43 -13.67
C PRO A 79 -12.21 16.27 -12.49
N LEU A 80 -12.16 17.29 -11.64
CA LEU A 80 -11.34 17.35 -10.42
C LEU A 80 -11.61 16.20 -9.44
N ASN A 81 -12.87 15.79 -9.34
CA ASN A 81 -13.28 14.76 -8.40
C ASN A 81 -13.03 13.35 -8.94
N TYR A 82 -12.67 13.19 -10.22
CA TYR A 82 -12.25 11.88 -10.75
C TYR A 82 -10.91 11.44 -10.17
N ILE A 83 -10.00 12.38 -9.89
CA ILE A 83 -8.74 12.06 -9.20
C ILE A 83 -8.99 11.68 -7.73
N LEU A 84 -9.95 12.32 -7.06
CA LEU A 84 -10.34 11.92 -5.69
C LEU A 84 -10.98 10.52 -5.66
N VAL A 85 -11.80 10.19 -6.67
CA VAL A 85 -12.32 8.84 -6.85
C VAL A 85 -11.20 7.84 -7.09
N ASN A 86 -10.22 8.18 -7.93
CA ASN A 86 -9.06 7.35 -8.21
C ASN A 86 -8.25 7.05 -6.94
N LEU A 87 -7.96 8.08 -6.15
CA LEU A 87 -7.27 7.97 -4.87
C LEU A 87 -8.06 7.09 -3.89
N ALA A 88 -9.39 7.23 -3.85
CA ALA A 88 -10.24 6.41 -3.01
C ALA A 88 -10.23 4.92 -3.44
N VAL A 89 -10.23 4.63 -4.75
CA VAL A 89 -10.09 3.26 -5.25
C VAL A 89 -8.73 2.67 -4.87
N ALA A 90 -7.63 3.40 -5.08
CA ALA A 90 -6.29 2.97 -4.68
C ALA A 90 -6.20 2.73 -3.17
N GLY A 91 -6.81 3.60 -2.35
CA GLY A 91 -6.90 3.45 -0.91
C GLY A 91 -7.67 2.19 -0.47
N LEU A 92 -8.75 1.83 -1.16
CA LEU A 92 -9.49 0.59 -0.89
C LEU A 92 -8.67 -0.66 -1.27
N VAL A 93 -7.92 -0.62 -2.37
CA VAL A 93 -6.99 -1.70 -2.76
C VAL A 93 -5.94 -1.91 -1.68
N MET A 94 -5.33 -0.83 -1.17
CA MET A 94 -4.37 -0.90 -0.06
C MET A 94 -4.99 -1.47 1.22
N CYS A 95 -6.21 -1.07 1.57
CA CYS A 95 -6.90 -1.61 2.74
C CYS A 95 -7.20 -3.11 2.59
N ALA A 96 -7.71 -3.51 1.41
CA ALA A 96 -8.15 -4.88 1.14
C ALA A 96 -7.01 -5.88 1.04
N PHE A 97 -5.88 -5.50 0.45
CA PHE A 97 -4.74 -6.41 0.25
C PHE A 97 -3.56 -6.07 1.16
N GLY A 98 -2.98 -4.88 1.03
CA GLY A 98 -1.78 -4.46 1.78
C GLY A 98 -1.97 -4.56 3.30
N PHE A 99 -2.87 -3.76 3.85
CA PHE A 99 -3.08 -3.71 5.30
C PHE A 99 -3.66 -5.01 5.85
N THR A 100 -4.53 -5.69 5.11
CA THR A 100 -5.13 -6.95 5.56
C THR A 100 -4.10 -8.06 5.65
N ILE A 101 -3.25 -8.24 4.64
CA ILE A 101 -2.17 -9.25 4.67
C ILE A 101 -1.14 -8.93 5.74
N THR A 102 -0.78 -7.65 5.88
CA THR A 102 0.17 -7.21 6.92
C THR A 102 -0.42 -7.38 8.32
N PHE A 103 -1.70 -7.12 8.53
CA PHE A 103 -2.41 -7.42 9.78
C PHE A 103 -2.36 -8.92 10.11
N THR A 104 -2.68 -9.79 9.15
CA THR A 104 -2.60 -11.24 9.32
C THR A 104 -1.19 -11.71 9.65
N SER A 105 -0.16 -11.12 9.04
CA SER A 105 1.22 -11.48 9.32
C SER A 105 1.67 -10.98 10.70
N ALA A 106 1.26 -9.77 11.08
CA ALA A 106 1.60 -9.17 12.37
C ALA A 106 0.99 -9.91 13.56
N ILE A 107 -0.28 -10.36 13.46
CA ILE A 107 -0.93 -11.10 14.55
C ILE A 107 -0.30 -12.50 14.78
N ASN A 108 0.30 -13.09 13.74
CA ASN A 108 0.97 -14.38 13.80
C ASN A 108 2.47 -14.28 14.14
N GLY A 109 3.08 -13.09 13.97
CA GLY A 109 4.50 -12.85 14.21
C GLY A 109 5.43 -13.30 13.08
N TYR A 110 4.88 -13.64 11.90
CA TYR A 110 5.59 -14.02 10.69
C TYR A 110 4.64 -14.02 9.49
N PHE A 111 5.18 -14.15 8.27
CA PHE A 111 4.42 -14.13 7.02
C PHE A 111 3.79 -15.50 6.73
N ILE A 112 2.71 -15.83 7.46
CA ILE A 112 2.03 -17.13 7.40
C ILE A 112 1.48 -17.50 6.02
N LEU A 113 1.17 -16.51 5.17
CA LEU A 113 0.65 -16.73 3.81
C LEU A 113 1.75 -17.06 2.79
N GLY A 114 3.02 -17.10 3.22
CA GLY A 114 4.16 -17.49 2.40
C GLY A 114 4.62 -16.41 1.41
N ALA A 115 5.62 -16.78 0.60
CA ALA A 115 6.32 -15.85 -0.29
C ALA A 115 5.41 -15.25 -1.39
N THR A 116 4.44 -16.01 -1.90
CA THR A 116 3.52 -15.52 -2.94
C THR A 116 2.67 -14.36 -2.43
N PHE A 117 2.08 -14.49 -1.24
CA PHE A 117 1.28 -13.41 -0.67
C PHE A 117 2.14 -12.25 -0.16
N CYS A 118 3.40 -12.48 0.20
CA CYS A 118 4.35 -11.39 0.41
C CYS A 118 4.57 -10.57 -0.87
N ALA A 119 4.74 -11.23 -2.03
CA ALA A 119 4.84 -10.54 -3.30
C ALA A 119 3.55 -9.79 -3.68
N ILE A 120 2.37 -10.40 -3.43
CA ILE A 120 1.06 -9.75 -3.67
C ILE A 120 0.87 -8.55 -2.75
N GLU A 121 1.19 -8.68 -1.46
CA GLU A 121 1.11 -7.60 -0.48
C GLU A 121 1.98 -6.42 -0.91
N GLY A 122 3.25 -6.69 -1.20
CA GLY A 122 4.19 -5.68 -1.69
C GLY A 122 3.71 -5.03 -2.99
N PHE A 123 3.27 -5.83 -3.97
CA PHE A 123 2.75 -5.30 -5.24
C PHE A 123 1.53 -4.40 -5.03
N MET A 124 0.54 -4.83 -4.24
CA MET A 124 -0.69 -4.06 -4.02
C MET A 124 -0.45 -2.80 -3.19
N ALA A 125 0.45 -2.87 -2.20
CA ALA A 125 0.85 -1.71 -1.40
C ALA A 125 1.61 -0.69 -2.27
N THR A 126 2.57 -1.14 -3.08
CA THR A 126 3.31 -0.27 -4.00
C THR A 126 2.41 0.30 -5.08
N LEU A 127 1.55 -0.50 -5.72
CA LEU A 127 0.60 -0.04 -6.73
C LEU A 127 -0.32 1.04 -6.16
N GLY A 128 -0.91 0.81 -4.99
CA GLY A 128 -1.77 1.81 -4.34
C GLY A 128 -1.01 3.09 -3.98
N GLY A 129 0.23 2.97 -3.52
CA GLY A 129 1.10 4.12 -3.24
C GLY A 129 1.48 4.93 -4.48
N GLU A 130 1.85 4.27 -5.57
CA GLU A 130 2.22 4.91 -6.84
C GLU A 130 1.01 5.56 -7.51
N VAL A 131 -0.14 4.88 -7.57
CA VAL A 131 -1.38 5.47 -8.11
C VAL A 131 -1.77 6.71 -7.31
N ALA A 132 -1.62 6.69 -5.98
CA ALA A 132 -1.86 7.84 -5.12
C ALA A 132 -0.88 8.99 -5.39
N LEU A 133 0.42 8.68 -5.53
CA LEU A 133 1.46 9.65 -5.86
C LEU A 133 1.17 10.35 -7.19
N TRP A 134 0.97 9.57 -8.26
CA TRP A 134 0.69 10.12 -9.59
C TRP A 134 -0.64 10.87 -9.63
N SER A 135 -1.65 10.43 -8.85
CA SER A 135 -2.90 11.17 -8.69
C SER A 135 -2.66 12.58 -8.13
N LEU A 136 -1.77 12.73 -7.14
CA LEU A 136 -1.40 14.05 -6.62
C LEU A 136 -0.66 14.90 -7.64
N VAL A 137 0.18 14.29 -8.49
CA VAL A 137 0.86 14.99 -9.59
C VAL A 137 -0.17 15.53 -10.60
N VAL A 138 -1.11 14.68 -11.05
CA VAL A 138 -2.17 15.10 -11.98
C VAL A 138 -3.03 16.21 -11.37
N LEU A 139 -3.39 16.08 -10.09
CA LEU A 139 -4.12 17.12 -9.36
C LEU A 139 -3.36 18.45 -9.32
N ALA A 140 -2.05 18.42 -9.08
CA ALA A 140 -1.21 19.62 -9.05
C ALA A 140 -1.16 20.31 -10.43
N VAL A 141 -0.99 19.53 -11.51
CA VAL A 141 -1.00 20.05 -12.89
C VAL A 141 -2.37 20.63 -13.25
N GLU A 142 -3.46 19.94 -12.93
CA GLU A 142 -4.82 20.44 -13.16
C GLU A 142 -5.04 21.77 -12.42
N ARG A 143 -4.69 21.83 -11.13
CA ARG A 143 -4.84 23.04 -10.31
C ARG A 143 -4.02 24.19 -10.85
N TYR A 144 -2.80 23.94 -11.32
CA TYR A 144 -1.96 24.95 -11.96
C TYR A 144 -2.63 25.49 -13.24
N ILE A 145 -3.11 24.62 -14.12
CA ILE A 145 -3.76 25.06 -15.38
C ILE A 145 -5.04 25.86 -15.10
N VAL A 146 -5.86 25.44 -14.14
CA VAL A 146 -7.13 26.10 -13.81
C VAL A 146 -6.93 27.46 -13.14
N VAL A 147 -5.95 27.57 -12.24
CA VAL A 147 -5.71 28.80 -11.46
C VAL A 147 -4.87 29.80 -12.26
N CYS A 148 -3.74 29.38 -12.83
CA CYS A 148 -2.82 30.27 -13.52
C CYS A 148 -3.23 30.54 -14.98
N LYS A 149 -4.12 29.71 -15.55
CA LYS A 149 -4.61 29.83 -16.94
C LYS A 149 -3.50 30.06 -17.98
N PRO A 150 -2.40 29.29 -17.98
CA PRO A 150 -1.30 29.46 -18.94
C PRO A 150 -1.74 29.24 -20.40
N MET A 151 -2.82 28.49 -20.62
CA MET A 151 -3.38 28.19 -21.95
C MET A 151 -4.64 29.01 -22.27
N GLY A 152 -4.86 30.15 -21.59
CA GLY A 152 -5.97 31.05 -21.85
C GLY A 152 -7.35 30.43 -21.59
N SER A 153 -8.10 30.10 -22.66
CA SER A 153 -9.49 29.58 -22.60
C SER A 153 -9.58 28.05 -22.52
N PHE A 154 -8.45 27.34 -22.36
CA PHE A 154 -8.47 25.89 -22.22
C PHE A 154 -9.26 25.47 -20.98
N LYS A 155 -10.26 24.59 -21.17
CA LYS A 155 -11.06 24.02 -20.08
C LYS A 155 -10.71 22.56 -19.90
N PHE A 156 -10.31 22.20 -18.69
CA PHE A 156 -10.09 20.81 -18.33
C PHE A 156 -11.44 20.07 -18.34
N THR A 157 -11.57 19.05 -19.20
CA THR A 157 -12.82 18.29 -19.38
C THR A 157 -12.71 16.90 -18.75
N GLY A 158 -13.85 16.19 -18.65
CA GLY A 158 -13.87 14.82 -18.13
C GLY A 158 -12.99 13.85 -18.92
N THR A 159 -12.77 14.08 -20.23
CA THR A 159 -11.86 13.27 -21.05
C THR A 159 -10.41 13.44 -20.60
N HIS A 160 -9.97 14.67 -20.31
CA HIS A 160 -8.61 14.93 -19.81
C HIS A 160 -8.40 14.30 -18.43
N ALA A 161 -9.43 14.36 -17.57
CA ALA A 161 -9.40 13.69 -16.27
C ALA A 161 -9.33 12.16 -16.42
N ALA A 162 -10.08 11.56 -17.35
CA ALA A 162 -10.04 10.12 -17.60
C ALA A 162 -8.67 9.66 -18.13
N VAL A 163 -8.05 10.45 -19.03
CA VAL A 163 -6.67 10.20 -19.48
C VAL A 163 -5.70 10.33 -18.32
N GLY A 164 -5.87 11.34 -17.46
CA GLY A 164 -5.08 11.50 -16.24
C GLY A 164 -5.20 10.32 -15.30
N VAL A 165 -6.41 9.79 -15.08
CA VAL A 165 -6.63 8.56 -14.31
C VAL A 165 -5.94 7.38 -14.98
N ALA A 166 -6.14 7.16 -16.28
CA ALA A 166 -5.49 6.05 -16.99
C ALA A 166 -3.96 6.12 -16.94
N PHE A 167 -3.38 7.33 -16.91
CA PHE A 167 -1.93 7.52 -16.76
C PHE A 167 -1.40 7.14 -15.36
N THR A 168 -2.24 7.19 -14.33
CA THR A 168 -1.82 6.87 -12.95
C THR A 168 -1.75 5.37 -12.66
N TRP A 169 -2.36 4.53 -13.50
CA TRP A 169 -2.40 3.07 -13.37
C TRP A 169 -1.43 2.41 -14.34
#